data_AF-A0A1V5FV48-F1
#
_entry.id   AF-A0A1V5FV48-F1
#
_cell.length_a   1.000
_cell.length_b   1.000
_cell.length_c   1.000
_cell.angle_alpha   90.00
_cell.angle_beta   90.00
_cell.angle_gamma   90.00
#
_symmetry.space_group_name_H-M   'P 1'
#
loop_
_entity.id
_entity.type
_entity.pdbx_description
1 polymer ?
#
loop_
_entity_poly.entity_id
_entity_poly.type
_entity_poly.pdbx_seq_one_letter_code
_entity_poly.pdbx_strand_id
1 'polypeptide(L)'
;MDIEPQSGMSDLLAALGDEPKSEVVEETTPEPDEGEQEQAEGVEDEAEQPQEDAQPDLIDLDGKKLEIPEGTPPELVKTVQKMAADLKADYTRKTQAAADAEKHIQATVQSLEHRQKLMGETAETWADLRDAQKRVEQLKAVDWTALADQDPAQATRLMVMYQTAQAEVQTKGFAWQQSLNQLNQVTEQQRAQSTATQWAKAANEARQALGAQFNEKANVAAQKWLQKKAGTSDMNAIAGRFADPVVLEAIVKAAQWDAANGKPMQKVSDAKPTVKPSAPQPKRENKSALERLKTTGRAEHLINFL
;
A
#
# COMPACT_ATOMS: atom_id res chain seq x y z
N MET A 1 -39.06 -9.71 16.57
CA MET A 1 -38.40 -8.83 15.59
C MET A 1 -37.91 -9.74 14.49
N ASP A 2 -38.76 -9.89 13.49
CA ASP A 2 -38.50 -10.64 12.26
C ASP A 2 -37.45 -9.91 11.42
N ILE A 3 -36.51 -10.65 10.84
CA ILE A 3 -35.51 -10.13 9.92
C ILE A 3 -35.75 -10.84 8.59
N GLU A 4 -36.37 -10.12 7.67
CA GLU A 4 -36.58 -10.56 6.28
C GLU A 4 -35.26 -10.55 5.50
N PRO A 5 -34.95 -11.57 4.67
CA PRO A 5 -33.84 -11.55 3.72
C PRO A 5 -34.37 -11.49 2.28
N GLN A 6 -34.72 -10.32 1.77
CA GLN A 6 -35.21 -10.19 0.37
C GLN A 6 -34.74 -8.93 -0.39
N SER A 7 -34.07 -7.95 0.23
CA SER A 7 -33.83 -6.66 -0.46
C SER A 7 -32.53 -6.55 -1.28
N GLY A 8 -31.58 -7.50 -1.16
CA GLY A 8 -30.26 -7.34 -1.80
C GLY A 8 -30.21 -7.62 -3.30
N MET A 9 -31.15 -8.42 -3.83
CA MET A 9 -31.09 -8.92 -5.22
C MET A 9 -31.96 -8.11 -6.17
N SER A 10 -33.03 -7.48 -5.66
CA SER A 10 -33.93 -6.59 -6.39
C SER A 10 -33.27 -5.25 -6.73
N ASP A 11 -32.44 -4.70 -5.85
CA ASP A 11 -31.71 -3.46 -6.10
C ASP A 11 -30.63 -3.62 -7.17
N LEU A 12 -30.04 -4.82 -7.29
CA LEU A 12 -29.04 -5.14 -8.31
C LEU A 12 -29.67 -5.31 -9.71
N LEU A 13 -30.92 -5.77 -9.78
CA LEU A 13 -31.64 -5.89 -11.05
C LEU A 13 -32.16 -4.53 -11.56
N ALA A 14 -32.49 -3.61 -10.65
CA ALA A 14 -32.94 -2.26 -11.01
C ALA A 14 -31.81 -1.40 -11.61
N ALA A 15 -30.55 -1.67 -11.26
CA ALA A 15 -29.38 -0.97 -11.79
C ALA A 15 -28.95 -1.42 -13.20
N LEU A 16 -29.54 -2.51 -13.73
CA LEU A 16 -29.20 -3.07 -15.05
C LEU A 16 -30.19 -2.64 -16.15
N GLY A 17 -31.19 -1.83 -15.83
CA GLY A 17 -32.29 -1.45 -16.72
C GLY A 17 -32.26 -0.02 -17.26
N ASP A 18 -31.21 0.77 -17.00
CA ASP A 18 -31.11 2.15 -17.46
C ASP A 18 -30.10 2.27 -18.61
N GLU A 19 -30.60 2.15 -19.84
CA GLU A 19 -29.85 2.44 -21.08
C GLU A 19 -29.80 3.96 -21.32
N PRO A 20 -28.62 4.55 -21.55
CA PRO A 20 -28.53 5.78 -22.32
C PRO A 20 -28.20 5.50 -23.79
N LYS A 21 -29.06 6.06 -24.64
CA LYS A 21 -29.00 6.17 -26.10
C LYS A 21 -27.60 6.37 -26.69
N SER A 22 -27.39 5.59 -27.74
CA SER A 22 -26.41 5.75 -28.82
C SER A 22 -26.49 7.12 -29.51
N GLU A 23 -25.34 7.75 -29.68
CA GLU A 23 -25.10 8.76 -30.71
C GLU A 23 -23.80 8.40 -31.44
N VAL A 24 -23.94 8.25 -32.75
CA VAL A 24 -22.95 7.80 -33.72
C VAL A 24 -22.01 8.98 -34.03
N VAL A 25 -20.69 8.78 -34.00
CA VAL A 25 -19.76 9.61 -34.77
C VAL A 25 -18.71 8.74 -35.45
N GLU A 26 -18.49 9.13 -36.69
CA GLU A 26 -17.96 8.45 -37.85
C GLU A 26 -16.42 8.39 -37.86
N GLU A 27 -15.97 7.35 -38.55
CA GLU A 27 -14.63 6.95 -38.96
C GLU A 27 -13.74 8.07 -39.52
N THR A 28 -12.44 8.04 -39.19
CA THR A 28 -11.36 8.45 -40.12
C THR A 28 -10.02 7.88 -39.66
N THR A 29 -9.55 6.88 -40.42
CA THR A 29 -8.17 6.40 -40.45
C THR A 29 -7.27 7.43 -41.17
N PRO A 30 -5.97 7.47 -40.85
CA PRO A 30 -5.01 7.23 -41.92
C PRO A 30 -3.89 6.23 -41.55
N GLU A 31 -3.39 5.62 -42.61
CA GLU A 31 -2.31 4.63 -42.73
C GLU A 31 -0.93 5.08 -42.18
N PRO A 32 -0.01 4.12 -41.95
CA PRO A 32 1.36 4.38 -41.51
C PRO A 32 2.27 4.71 -42.69
N ASP A 33 3.19 5.66 -42.50
CA ASP A 33 4.28 5.93 -43.44
C ASP A 33 5.60 5.37 -42.86
N GLU A 34 6.28 4.59 -43.69
CA GLU A 34 7.63 4.04 -43.48
C GLU A 34 8.69 5.11 -43.74
N GLY A 35 9.87 4.96 -43.14
CA GLY A 35 11.06 5.79 -43.43
C GLY A 35 11.99 5.81 -42.23
N GLU A 36 12.89 4.82 -42.09
CA GLU A 36 14.23 4.74 -42.70
C GLU A 36 15.30 5.05 -41.65
N GLN A 37 16.19 4.06 -41.49
CA GLN A 37 17.41 4.14 -40.73
C GLN A 37 18.41 5.00 -41.49
N GLU A 38 19.10 5.92 -40.84
CA GLU A 38 20.45 6.26 -41.26
C GLU A 38 21.36 6.53 -40.06
N GLN A 39 22.47 5.82 -40.10
CA GLN A 39 23.54 5.72 -39.13
C GLN A 39 24.70 6.51 -39.73
N ALA A 40 25.25 7.50 -39.02
CA ALA A 40 26.52 8.11 -39.38
C ALA A 40 27.28 8.53 -38.12
N GLU A 41 28.43 7.88 -37.93
CA GLU A 41 29.47 8.19 -36.97
C GLU A 41 30.16 9.52 -37.29
N GLY A 42 30.56 10.22 -36.22
CA GLY A 42 31.82 10.95 -36.12
C GLY A 42 31.94 12.30 -36.84
N VAL A 43 32.29 13.36 -36.10
CA VAL A 43 33.66 13.90 -36.04
C VAL A 43 33.66 15.26 -35.30
N GLU A 44 34.58 15.34 -34.33
CA GLU A 44 35.31 16.48 -33.75
C GLU A 44 34.58 17.67 -33.07
N ASP A 45 34.80 17.72 -31.76
CA ASP A 45 34.90 18.93 -30.94
C ASP A 45 35.97 19.88 -31.54
N GLU A 46 35.56 21.08 -31.94
CA GLU A 46 36.45 22.25 -31.94
C GLU A 46 35.68 23.46 -31.42
N ALA A 47 36.23 24.05 -30.35
CA ALA A 47 35.67 25.18 -29.64
C ALA A 47 36.04 26.49 -30.33
N GLU A 48 35.04 27.32 -30.66
CA GLU A 48 35.25 28.74 -30.95
C GLU A 48 34.22 29.61 -30.20
N GLN A 49 34.73 30.71 -29.66
CA GLN A 49 34.09 31.64 -28.72
C GLN A 49 33.09 32.60 -29.39
N PRO A 50 32.28 33.36 -28.60
CA PRO A 50 30.94 33.79 -29.01
C PRO A 50 30.95 35.04 -29.89
N GLN A 51 30.15 35.02 -30.96
CA GLN A 51 29.77 36.21 -31.70
C GLN A 51 28.34 36.63 -31.34
N GLU A 52 28.27 37.83 -30.79
CA GLU A 52 27.07 38.60 -30.47
C GLU A 52 26.52 39.18 -31.79
N ASP A 53 25.79 38.37 -32.55
CA ASP A 53 24.98 38.84 -33.67
C ASP A 53 23.51 38.77 -33.27
N ALA A 54 22.82 39.90 -33.45
CA ALA A 54 21.40 40.09 -33.17
C ALA A 54 20.55 39.10 -33.99
N GLN A 55 20.30 37.93 -33.40
CA GLN A 55 19.27 37.02 -33.89
C GLN A 55 17.91 37.62 -33.59
N PRO A 56 16.95 37.63 -34.54
CA PRO A 56 15.57 37.92 -34.19
C PRO A 56 15.18 36.92 -33.10
N ASP A 57 14.72 37.42 -31.96
CA ASP A 57 14.20 36.56 -30.91
C ASP A 57 13.02 35.77 -31.52
N LEU A 58 13.26 34.49 -31.84
CA LEU A 58 12.28 33.62 -32.46
C LEU A 58 11.54 32.89 -31.35
N ILE A 59 10.21 33.06 -31.31
CA ILE A 59 9.37 32.29 -30.38
C ILE A 59 8.82 31.10 -31.14
N ASP A 60 9.15 29.89 -30.67
CA ASP A 60 8.57 28.65 -31.16
C ASP A 60 7.29 28.34 -30.39
N LEU A 61 6.16 28.73 -30.99
CA LEU A 61 4.82 28.34 -30.59
C LEU A 61 4.34 27.26 -31.54
N ASP A 62 4.22 26.02 -31.03
CA ASP A 62 3.59 24.92 -31.76
C ASP A 62 4.21 24.64 -33.15
N GLY A 63 5.55 24.71 -33.25
CA GLY A 63 6.28 24.45 -34.50
C GLY A 63 6.29 25.63 -35.49
N LYS A 64 5.62 26.74 -35.18
CA LYS A 64 5.70 27.99 -35.94
C LYS A 64 6.68 28.94 -35.28
N LYS A 65 7.79 29.19 -35.99
CA LYS A 65 8.76 30.24 -35.69
C LYS A 65 8.12 31.61 -35.97
N LEU A 66 7.70 32.30 -34.92
CA LEU A 66 7.19 33.67 -35.02
C LEU A 66 8.36 34.64 -34.79
N GLU A 67 8.64 35.44 -35.81
CA GLU A 67 9.58 36.56 -35.71
C GLU A 67 8.95 37.67 -34.89
N ILE A 68 9.68 38.14 -33.88
CA ILE A 68 9.21 39.22 -33.02
C ILE A 68 9.38 40.55 -33.76
N PRO A 69 8.33 41.40 -33.87
CA PRO A 69 8.46 42.73 -34.45
C PRO A 69 9.50 43.57 -33.72
N GLU A 70 10.37 44.25 -34.46
CA GLU A 70 11.38 45.15 -33.90
C GLU A 70 10.72 46.22 -33.00
N GLY A 71 11.18 46.31 -31.75
CA GLY A 71 10.65 47.23 -30.72
C GLY A 71 9.85 46.57 -29.60
N THR A 72 9.66 45.25 -29.63
CA THR A 72 9.03 44.52 -28.52
C THR A 72 9.95 44.48 -27.29
N PRO A 73 9.47 44.87 -26.10
CA PRO A 73 10.28 44.82 -24.88
C PRO A 73 10.83 43.40 -24.62
N PRO A 74 12.12 43.24 -24.29
CA PRO A 74 12.74 41.92 -24.09
C PRO A 74 12.12 41.11 -22.94
N GLU A 75 11.42 41.76 -22.02
CA GLU A 75 10.64 41.09 -20.97
C GLU A 75 9.38 40.40 -21.51
N LEU A 76 8.72 41.00 -22.51
CA LEU A 76 7.54 40.41 -23.16
C LEU A 76 7.93 39.18 -24.01
N VAL A 77 9.08 39.24 -24.67
CA VAL A 77 9.64 38.09 -25.39
C VAL A 77 9.90 36.91 -24.46
N LYS A 78 10.61 37.14 -23.35
CA LYS A 78 10.93 36.09 -22.36
C LYS A 78 9.69 35.53 -21.68
N THR A 79 8.66 36.35 -21.43
CA THR A 79 7.40 35.87 -20.84
C THR A 79 6.60 35.01 -21.81
N VAL A 80 6.52 35.38 -23.08
CA VAL A 80 5.85 34.57 -24.11
C VAL A 80 6.60 33.26 -24.38
N GLN A 81 7.94 33.27 -24.43
CA GLN A 81 8.74 32.05 -24.52
C GLN A 81 8.53 31.11 -23.32
N LYS A 82 8.50 31.67 -22.09
CA LYS A 82 8.17 30.89 -20.88
C LYS A 82 6.76 30.33 -20.93
N MET A 83 5.76 31.13 -21.31
CA MET A 83 4.38 30.65 -21.48
C MET A 83 4.29 29.54 -22.53
N ALA A 84 5.00 29.65 -23.66
CA ALA A 84 5.04 28.61 -24.69
C ALA A 84 5.67 27.30 -24.17
N ALA A 85 6.77 27.40 -23.41
CA ALA A 85 7.42 26.25 -22.77
C ALA A 85 6.54 25.62 -21.68
N ASP A 86 5.92 26.44 -20.83
CA ASP A 86 5.00 26.02 -19.77
C ASP A 86 3.76 25.33 -20.36
N LEU A 87 3.21 25.84 -21.47
CA LEU A 87 2.09 25.22 -22.19
C LEU A 87 2.47 23.85 -22.80
N LYS A 88 3.63 23.74 -23.45
CA LYS A 88 4.13 22.45 -23.98
C LYS A 88 4.36 21.44 -22.84
N ALA A 89 4.92 21.89 -21.72
CA ALA A 89 5.14 21.06 -20.53
C ALA A 89 3.81 20.62 -19.88
N ASP A 90 2.84 21.52 -19.76
CA ASP A 90 1.51 21.24 -19.23
C ASP A 90 0.74 20.28 -20.12
N TYR A 91 0.80 20.46 -21.45
CA TYR A 91 0.18 19.54 -22.40
C TYR A 91 0.78 18.14 -22.28
N THR A 92 2.11 18.04 -22.26
CA THR A 92 2.80 16.75 -22.07
C THR A 92 2.41 16.08 -20.76
N ARG A 93 2.36 16.84 -19.65
CA ARG A 93 1.95 16.32 -18.34
C ARG A 93 0.48 15.87 -18.34
N LYS A 94 -0.42 16.63 -18.96
CA LYS A 94 -1.84 16.27 -19.05
C LYS A 94 -2.05 15.03 -19.91
N THR A 95 -1.37 14.90 -21.04
CA THR A 95 -1.44 13.72 -21.89
C THR A 95 -0.92 12.48 -21.18
N GLN A 96 0.18 12.59 -20.44
CA GLN A 96 0.69 11.50 -19.60
C GLN A 96 -0.30 11.14 -18.48
N ALA A 97 -0.86 12.14 -17.79
CA ALA A 97 -1.85 11.92 -16.74
C ALA A 97 -3.14 11.27 -17.27
N ALA A 98 -3.59 11.66 -18.47
CA ALA A 98 -4.74 11.05 -19.14
C ALA A 98 -4.44 9.58 -19.50
N ALA A 99 -3.28 9.30 -20.11
CA ALA A 99 -2.86 7.94 -20.44
C ALA A 99 -2.74 7.05 -19.20
N ASP A 100 -2.22 7.58 -18.08
CA ASP A 100 -2.13 6.83 -16.82
C ASP A 100 -3.50 6.60 -16.18
N ALA A 101 -4.41 7.59 -16.27
CA ALA A 101 -5.79 7.45 -15.81
C ALA A 101 -6.54 6.38 -16.61
N GLU A 102 -6.41 6.39 -17.94
CA GLU A 102 -7.00 5.37 -18.82
C GLU A 102 -6.48 3.97 -18.50
N LYS A 103 -5.17 3.80 -18.33
CA LYS A 103 -4.58 2.52 -17.90
C LYS A 103 -5.14 2.04 -16.57
N HIS A 104 -5.29 2.94 -15.60
CA HIS A 104 -5.86 2.60 -14.30
C HIS A 104 -7.33 2.18 -14.43
N ILE A 105 -8.13 2.92 -15.20
CA ILE A 105 -9.53 2.57 -15.46
C ILE A 105 -9.62 1.21 -16.14
N GLN A 106 -8.86 0.98 -17.21
CA GLN A 106 -8.84 -0.29 -17.93
C GLN A 106 -8.44 -1.46 -17.02
N ALA A 107 -7.42 -1.29 -16.19
CA ALA A 107 -7.02 -2.29 -15.21
C ALA A 107 -8.13 -2.59 -14.19
N THR A 108 -8.84 -1.57 -13.71
CA THR A 108 -9.97 -1.76 -12.79
C THR A 108 -11.12 -2.51 -13.46
N VAL A 109 -11.49 -2.14 -14.70
CA VAL A 109 -12.54 -2.81 -15.47
C VAL A 109 -12.19 -4.29 -15.68
N GLN A 110 -10.99 -4.59 -16.17
CA GLN A 110 -10.52 -5.97 -16.36
C GLN A 110 -10.55 -6.77 -15.04
N SER A 111 -10.16 -6.15 -13.92
CA SER A 111 -10.19 -6.82 -12.61
C SER A 111 -11.61 -7.12 -12.11
N LEU A 112 -12.58 -6.27 -12.45
CA LEU A 112 -13.98 -6.44 -12.10
C LEU A 112 -14.63 -7.51 -12.98
N GLU A 113 -14.41 -7.45 -14.29
CA GLU A 113 -14.86 -8.47 -15.25
C GLU A 113 -14.33 -9.85 -14.87
N HIS A 114 -13.04 -9.96 -14.56
CA HIS A 114 -12.43 -11.22 -14.14
C HIS A 114 -13.09 -11.75 -12.85
N ARG A 115 -13.32 -10.90 -11.86
CA ARG A 115 -14.03 -11.29 -10.63
C ARG A 115 -15.46 -11.74 -10.92
N GLN A 116 -16.19 -11.01 -11.74
CA GLN A 116 -17.58 -11.33 -12.07
C GLN A 116 -17.67 -12.68 -12.80
N LYS A 117 -16.74 -12.95 -13.71
CA LYS A 117 -16.61 -14.26 -14.37
C LYS A 117 -16.38 -15.39 -13.35
N LEU A 118 -15.42 -15.23 -12.43
CA LEU A 118 -15.16 -16.22 -11.38
C LEU A 118 -16.37 -16.45 -10.46
N MET A 119 -17.11 -15.38 -10.14
CA MET A 119 -18.35 -15.49 -9.36
C MET A 119 -19.42 -16.29 -10.12
N GLY A 120 -19.56 -16.04 -11.43
CA GLY A 120 -20.45 -16.80 -12.31
C GLY A 120 -20.09 -18.29 -12.36
N GLU A 121 -18.81 -18.60 -12.60
CA GLU A 121 -18.28 -19.98 -12.60
C GLU A 121 -18.49 -20.68 -11.23
N THR A 122 -18.30 -19.96 -10.13
CA THR A 122 -18.55 -20.47 -8.77
C THR A 122 -20.03 -20.77 -8.53
N ALA A 123 -20.93 -19.92 -9.04
CA ALA A 123 -22.36 -20.12 -8.93
C ALA A 123 -22.84 -21.32 -9.78
N GLU A 124 -22.29 -21.47 -10.99
CA GLU A 124 -22.57 -22.60 -11.87
C GLU A 124 -22.12 -23.92 -11.25
N THR A 125 -20.89 -24.00 -10.74
CA THR A 125 -20.38 -25.21 -10.05
C THR A 125 -21.19 -25.55 -8.80
N TRP A 126 -21.70 -24.55 -8.08
CA TRP A 126 -22.60 -24.77 -6.95
C TRP A 126 -23.96 -25.34 -7.39
N ALA A 127 -24.56 -24.79 -8.46
CA ALA A 127 -25.81 -25.31 -9.01
C ALA A 127 -25.66 -26.77 -9.46
N ASP A 128 -24.55 -27.06 -10.14
CA ASP A 128 -24.17 -28.40 -10.57
C ASP A 128 -24.06 -29.39 -9.41
N LEU A 129 -23.41 -28.98 -8.32
CA LEU A 129 -23.30 -29.75 -7.09
C LEU A 129 -24.69 -29.99 -6.48
N ARG A 130 -25.52 -28.94 -6.39
CA ARG A 130 -26.86 -29.04 -5.81
C ARG A 130 -27.73 -30.02 -6.59
N ASP A 131 -27.62 -30.04 -7.91
CA ASP A 131 -28.39 -30.96 -8.74
C ASP A 131 -27.92 -32.42 -8.60
N ALA A 132 -26.61 -32.66 -8.47
CA ALA A 132 -26.10 -33.98 -8.13
C ALA A 132 -26.59 -34.44 -6.74
N GLN A 133 -26.61 -33.54 -5.75
CA GLN A 133 -27.15 -33.83 -4.42
C GLN A 133 -28.64 -34.18 -4.47
N LYS A 134 -29.45 -33.46 -5.26
CA LYS A 134 -30.88 -33.79 -5.44
C LYS A 134 -31.07 -35.19 -6.01
N ARG A 135 -30.25 -35.62 -6.99
CA ARG A 135 -30.32 -36.98 -7.56
C ARG A 135 -30.04 -38.04 -6.49
N VAL A 136 -29.04 -37.81 -5.64
CA VAL A 136 -28.73 -38.68 -4.49
C VAL A 136 -29.90 -38.72 -3.51
N GLU A 137 -30.49 -37.57 -3.17
CA GLU A 137 -31.66 -37.48 -2.28
C GLU A 137 -32.87 -38.26 -2.82
N GLN A 138 -33.15 -38.14 -4.12
CA GLN A 138 -34.23 -38.88 -4.80
C GLN A 138 -34.02 -40.40 -4.77
N LEU A 139 -32.80 -40.85 -5.06
CA LEU A 139 -32.46 -42.27 -5.07
C LEU A 139 -32.38 -42.86 -3.66
N LYS A 140 -31.97 -42.06 -2.66
CA LYS A 140 -31.94 -42.49 -1.25
C LYS A 140 -33.34 -42.77 -0.70
N ALA A 141 -34.37 -42.13 -1.23
CA ALA A 141 -35.76 -42.35 -0.82
C ALA A 141 -36.37 -43.65 -1.36
N VAL A 142 -35.69 -44.37 -2.25
CA VAL A 142 -36.14 -45.66 -2.79
C VAL A 142 -36.03 -46.76 -1.73
N ASP A 143 -37.08 -47.57 -1.59
CA ASP A 143 -37.04 -48.80 -0.79
C ASP A 143 -36.33 -49.91 -1.58
N TRP A 144 -35.01 -49.99 -1.40
CA TRP A 144 -34.15 -50.93 -2.10
C TRP A 144 -34.47 -52.39 -1.82
N THR A 145 -34.96 -52.71 -0.61
CA THR A 145 -35.27 -54.08 -0.20
C THR A 145 -36.52 -54.55 -0.93
N ALA A 146 -37.61 -53.77 -0.86
CA ALA A 146 -38.84 -54.09 -1.56
C ALA A 146 -38.66 -54.11 -3.08
N LEU A 147 -37.84 -53.20 -3.62
CA LEU A 147 -37.56 -53.15 -5.05
C LEU A 147 -36.71 -54.35 -5.52
N ALA A 148 -35.72 -54.78 -4.75
CA ALA A 148 -34.91 -55.95 -5.09
C ALA A 148 -35.74 -57.24 -5.09
N ASP A 149 -36.74 -57.35 -4.21
CA ASP A 149 -37.65 -58.51 -4.15
C ASP A 149 -38.65 -58.54 -5.32
N GLN A 150 -39.06 -57.37 -5.83
CA GLN A 150 -40.03 -57.24 -6.94
C GLN A 150 -39.37 -57.23 -8.33
N ASP A 151 -38.31 -56.45 -8.52
CA ASP A 151 -37.56 -56.31 -9.77
C ASP A 151 -36.05 -56.14 -9.48
N PRO A 152 -35.29 -57.26 -9.38
CA PRO A 152 -33.84 -57.23 -9.17
C PRO A 152 -33.06 -56.47 -10.24
N ALA A 153 -33.55 -56.47 -11.49
CA ALA A 153 -32.87 -55.82 -12.62
C ALA A 153 -33.04 -54.30 -12.56
N GLN A 154 -34.21 -53.81 -12.14
CA GLN A 154 -34.43 -52.39 -11.87
C GLN A 154 -33.64 -51.93 -10.64
N ALA A 155 -33.62 -52.72 -9.56
CA ALA A 155 -32.85 -52.41 -8.35
C ALA A 155 -31.36 -52.23 -8.67
N THR A 156 -30.77 -53.15 -9.44
CA THR A 156 -29.36 -53.07 -9.86
C THR A 156 -29.07 -51.81 -10.67
N ARG A 157 -29.95 -51.45 -11.63
CA ARG A 157 -29.80 -50.23 -12.44
C ARG A 157 -29.82 -48.96 -11.58
N LEU A 158 -30.80 -48.83 -10.69
CA LEU A 158 -30.90 -47.67 -9.80
C LEU A 158 -29.73 -47.61 -8.80
N MET A 159 -29.21 -48.75 -8.35
CA MET A 159 -28.05 -48.78 -7.47
C MET A 159 -26.78 -48.28 -8.16
N VAL A 160 -26.57 -48.62 -9.43
CA VAL A 160 -25.49 -48.05 -10.24
C VAL A 160 -25.68 -46.54 -10.39
N MET A 161 -26.88 -46.08 -10.72
CA MET A 161 -27.18 -44.64 -10.81
C MET A 161 -26.91 -43.91 -9.50
N TYR A 162 -27.22 -44.54 -8.36
CA TYR A 162 -26.94 -43.99 -7.03
C TYR A 162 -25.44 -43.86 -6.76
N GLN A 163 -24.66 -44.89 -7.08
CA GLN A 163 -23.20 -44.85 -6.94
C GLN A 163 -22.58 -43.78 -7.85
N THR A 164 -23.04 -43.69 -9.10
CA THR A 164 -22.60 -42.63 -10.02
C THR A 164 -22.97 -41.24 -9.50
N ALA A 165 -24.20 -41.04 -9.03
CA ALA A 165 -24.62 -39.76 -8.46
C ALA A 165 -23.82 -39.39 -7.19
N GLN A 166 -23.46 -40.36 -6.34
CA GLN A 166 -22.58 -40.12 -5.20
C GLN A 166 -21.17 -39.69 -5.65
N ALA A 167 -20.60 -40.35 -6.66
CA ALA A 167 -19.31 -39.97 -7.21
C ALA A 167 -19.35 -38.57 -7.84
N GLU A 168 -20.43 -38.22 -8.54
CA GLU A 168 -20.68 -36.87 -9.07
C GLU A 168 -20.70 -35.81 -7.96
N VAL A 169 -21.37 -36.08 -6.83
CA VAL A 169 -21.38 -35.16 -5.68
C VAL A 169 -19.97 -34.90 -5.15
N GLN A 170 -19.13 -35.93 -5.06
CA GLN A 170 -17.75 -35.77 -4.59
C GLN A 170 -16.92 -34.92 -5.57
N THR A 171 -16.96 -35.26 -6.86
CA THR A 171 -16.20 -34.55 -7.89
C THR A 171 -16.66 -33.09 -8.04
N LYS A 172 -17.97 -32.85 -8.08
CA LYS A 172 -18.53 -31.49 -8.16
C LYS A 172 -18.32 -30.71 -6.87
N GLY A 173 -18.33 -31.39 -5.72
CA GLY A 173 -18.00 -30.79 -4.42
C GLY A 173 -16.58 -30.25 -4.38
N PHE A 174 -15.61 -31.04 -4.88
CA PHE A 174 -14.24 -30.61 -5.03
C PHE A 174 -14.10 -29.42 -5.99
N ALA A 175 -14.76 -29.47 -7.15
CA ALA A 175 -14.74 -28.37 -8.13
C ALA A 175 -15.30 -27.06 -7.55
N TRP A 176 -16.43 -27.13 -6.85
CA TRP A 176 -17.01 -25.97 -6.17
C TRP A 176 -16.05 -25.42 -5.10
N GLN A 177 -15.48 -26.27 -4.26
CA GLN A 177 -14.50 -25.85 -3.26
C GLN A 177 -13.27 -25.18 -3.88
N GLN A 178 -12.78 -25.73 -5.00
CA GLN A 178 -11.67 -25.15 -5.74
C GLN A 178 -12.01 -23.76 -6.30
N SER A 179 -13.21 -23.60 -6.90
CA SER A 179 -13.67 -22.30 -7.41
C SER A 179 -13.80 -21.26 -6.29
N LEU A 180 -14.31 -21.65 -5.12
CA LEU A 180 -14.38 -20.79 -3.94
C LEU A 180 -12.99 -20.37 -3.45
N ASN A 181 -12.03 -21.28 -3.41
CA ASN A 181 -10.66 -20.96 -3.02
C ASN A 181 -10.03 -19.95 -3.99
N GLN A 182 -10.27 -20.11 -5.30
CA GLN A 182 -9.79 -19.17 -6.32
C GLN A 182 -10.44 -17.78 -6.16
N LEU A 183 -11.77 -17.73 -5.95
CA LEU A 183 -12.49 -16.48 -5.71
C LEU A 183 -11.99 -15.76 -4.45
N ASN A 184 -11.77 -16.50 -3.37
CA ASN A 184 -11.21 -15.96 -2.13
C ASN A 184 -9.79 -15.44 -2.33
N GLN A 185 -8.93 -16.17 -3.04
CA GLN A 185 -7.56 -15.75 -3.33
C GLN A 185 -7.52 -14.45 -4.14
N VAL A 186 -8.32 -14.34 -5.21
CA VAL A 186 -8.40 -13.11 -6.01
C VAL A 186 -8.96 -11.95 -5.19
N THR A 187 -9.96 -12.20 -4.35
CA THR A 187 -10.55 -11.18 -3.49
C THR A 187 -9.55 -10.68 -2.44
N GLU A 188 -8.79 -11.58 -1.83
CA GLU A 188 -7.75 -11.23 -0.85
C GLU A 188 -6.57 -10.50 -1.50
N GLN A 189 -6.14 -10.94 -2.68
CA GLN A 189 -5.08 -10.26 -3.44
C GLN A 189 -5.48 -8.83 -3.82
N GLN A 190 -6.71 -8.63 -4.33
CA GLN A 190 -7.19 -7.29 -4.64
C GLN A 190 -7.34 -6.42 -3.39
N ARG A 191 -7.81 -6.99 -2.27
CA ARG A 191 -7.85 -6.29 -0.99
C ARG A 191 -6.45 -5.86 -0.58
N ALA A 192 -5.46 -6.77 -0.61
CA ALA A 192 -4.08 -6.45 -0.25
C ALA A 192 -3.47 -5.35 -1.13
N GLN A 193 -3.73 -5.37 -2.45
CA GLN A 193 -3.28 -4.30 -3.35
C GLN A 193 -3.94 -2.95 -3.06
N SER A 194 -5.26 -2.92 -2.85
CA SER A 194 -5.98 -1.70 -2.48
C SER A 194 -5.47 -1.14 -1.15
N THR A 195 -5.26 -2.01 -0.16
CA THR A 195 -4.70 -1.63 1.13
C THR A 195 -3.29 -1.05 0.97
N ALA A 196 -2.42 -1.71 0.20
CA ALA A 196 -1.04 -1.27 0.00
C ALA A 196 -0.97 0.08 -0.69
N THR A 197 -1.82 0.32 -1.70
CA THR A 197 -1.89 1.61 -2.40
C THR A 197 -2.41 2.73 -1.50
N GLN A 198 -3.45 2.47 -0.70
CA GLN A 198 -3.95 3.43 0.29
C GLN A 198 -2.87 3.76 1.34
N TRP A 199 -2.20 2.75 1.88
CA TRP A 199 -1.10 2.94 2.82
C TRP A 199 0.05 3.74 2.22
N ALA A 200 0.44 3.44 0.98
CA ALA A 200 1.52 4.16 0.29
C ALA A 200 1.17 5.64 0.07
N LYS A 201 -0.07 5.95 -0.33
CA LYS A 201 -0.55 7.33 -0.45
C LYS A 201 -0.48 8.06 0.89
N ALA A 202 -1.05 7.46 1.93
CA ALA A 202 -1.05 8.05 3.26
C ALA A 202 0.36 8.23 3.85
N ALA A 203 1.27 7.28 3.59
CA ALA A 203 2.67 7.40 3.97
C ALA A 203 3.38 8.53 3.19
N ASN A 204 3.11 8.69 1.90
CA ASN A 204 3.69 9.78 1.11
C ASN A 204 3.21 11.16 1.60
N GLU A 205 1.92 11.29 1.92
CA GLU A 205 1.36 12.52 2.49
C GLU A 205 1.93 12.82 3.88
N ALA A 206 2.04 11.81 4.75
CA ALA A 206 2.70 11.94 6.05
C ALA A 206 4.18 12.35 5.89
N ARG A 207 4.87 11.86 4.83
CA ARG A 207 6.26 12.26 4.50
C ARG A 207 6.34 13.73 4.10
N GLN A 208 5.39 14.24 3.35
CA GLN A 208 5.33 15.65 2.98
C GLN A 208 5.11 16.54 4.21
N ALA A 209 4.28 16.11 5.16
CA ALA A 209 4.02 16.85 6.40
C ALA A 209 5.17 16.82 7.41
N LEU A 210 5.80 15.66 7.62
CA LEU A 210 6.84 15.46 8.65
C LEU A 210 8.28 15.64 8.15
N GLY A 211 8.47 15.73 6.83
CA GLY A 211 9.77 15.85 6.20
C GLY A 211 10.73 14.72 6.62
N ALA A 212 11.98 15.09 6.94
CA ALA A 212 13.06 14.14 7.24
C ALA A 212 12.80 13.22 8.46
N GLN A 213 11.82 13.55 9.31
CA GLN A 213 11.46 12.73 10.47
C GLN A 213 10.67 11.46 10.08
N PHE A 214 10.05 11.43 8.89
CA PHE A 214 9.32 10.27 8.38
C PHE A 214 10.05 9.61 7.20
N ASN A 215 11.03 8.79 7.56
CA ASN A 215 11.73 7.90 6.63
C ASN A 215 11.13 6.49 6.63
N GLU A 216 11.60 5.64 5.71
CA GLU A 216 11.10 4.26 5.58
C GLU A 216 11.25 3.44 6.88
N LYS A 217 12.34 3.68 7.62
CA LYS A 217 12.56 3.03 8.91
C LYS A 217 11.52 3.45 9.97
N ALA A 218 11.10 4.72 9.96
CA ALA A 218 10.05 5.22 10.83
C ALA A 218 8.67 4.63 10.44
N ASN A 219 8.38 4.50 9.16
CA ASN A 219 7.16 3.84 8.65
C ASN A 219 7.08 2.38 9.10
N VAL A 220 8.15 1.60 8.91
CA VAL A 220 8.22 0.20 9.36
C VAL A 220 8.12 0.08 10.88
N ALA A 221 8.72 1.00 11.64
CA ALA A 221 8.60 1.02 13.09
C ALA A 221 7.17 1.31 13.55
N ALA A 222 6.50 2.27 12.91
CA ALA A 222 5.09 2.60 13.15
C ALA A 222 4.17 1.42 12.85
N GLN A 223 4.38 0.71 11.73
CA GLN A 223 3.65 -0.51 11.38
C GLN A 223 3.80 -1.60 12.45
N LYS A 224 5.03 -1.87 12.92
CA LYS A 224 5.27 -2.87 13.98
C LYS A 224 4.65 -2.45 15.31
N TRP A 225 4.72 -1.16 15.64
CA TRP A 225 4.10 -0.61 16.83
C TRP A 225 2.58 -0.76 16.80
N LEU A 226 1.95 -0.45 15.66
CA LEU A 226 0.52 -0.67 15.40
C LEU A 226 0.13 -2.14 15.54
N GLN A 227 0.87 -3.05 14.92
CA GLN A 227 0.59 -4.49 15.01
C GLN A 227 0.57 -4.96 16.47
N LYS A 228 1.54 -4.49 17.27
CA LYS A 228 1.62 -4.80 18.70
C LYS A 228 0.47 -4.19 19.50
N LYS A 229 0.07 -2.95 19.21
CA LYS A 229 -1.02 -2.26 19.94
C LYS A 229 -2.41 -2.76 19.54
N ALA A 230 -2.61 -3.07 18.26
CA ALA A 230 -3.84 -3.60 17.71
C ALA A 230 -4.01 -5.11 18.00
N GLY A 231 -2.94 -5.79 18.43
CA GLY A 231 -2.97 -7.23 18.72
C GLY A 231 -3.15 -8.09 17.47
N THR A 232 -2.83 -7.55 16.29
CA THR A 232 -2.98 -8.26 15.01
C THR A 232 -1.76 -8.01 14.12
N SER A 233 -1.34 -9.04 13.40
CA SER A 233 -0.32 -8.93 12.34
C SER A 233 -0.93 -8.56 11.00
N ASP A 234 -2.27 -8.55 10.89
CA ASP A 234 -2.98 -8.27 9.65
C ASP A 234 -2.92 -6.78 9.31
N MET A 235 -2.05 -6.44 8.35
CA MET A 235 -1.91 -5.07 7.87
C MET A 235 -3.17 -4.60 7.12
N ASN A 236 -3.97 -5.51 6.56
CA ASN A 236 -5.23 -5.12 5.90
C ASN A 236 -6.24 -4.57 6.92
N ALA A 237 -6.40 -5.25 8.06
CA ALA A 237 -7.24 -4.76 9.14
C ALA A 237 -6.74 -3.42 9.73
N ILE A 238 -5.41 -3.24 9.80
CA ILE A 238 -4.79 -2.01 10.30
C ILE A 238 -4.99 -0.87 9.31
N ALA A 239 -4.58 -1.04 8.06
CA ALA A 239 -4.68 0.01 7.05
C ALA A 239 -6.14 0.37 6.73
N GLY A 240 -7.08 -0.58 6.74
CA GLY A 240 -8.51 -0.25 6.60
C GLY A 240 -9.06 0.67 7.71
N ARG A 241 -8.38 0.77 8.85
CA ARG A 241 -8.78 1.64 9.99
C ARG A 241 -7.89 2.87 10.14
N PHE A 242 -6.64 2.78 9.71
CA PHE A 242 -5.59 3.74 10.05
C PHE A 242 -4.84 4.30 8.83
N ALA A 243 -5.26 3.99 7.59
CA ALA A 243 -4.66 4.56 6.37
C ALA A 243 -5.07 6.02 6.09
N ASP A 244 -5.58 6.74 7.09
CA ASP A 244 -5.72 8.18 6.99
C ASP A 244 -4.35 8.84 7.20
N PRO A 245 -3.89 9.73 6.31
CA PRO A 245 -2.61 10.43 6.41
C PRO A 245 -2.35 11.08 7.78
N VAL A 246 -3.36 11.74 8.36
CA VAL A 246 -3.25 12.43 9.65
C VAL A 246 -3.09 11.42 10.79
N VAL A 247 -3.80 10.29 10.67
CA VAL A 247 -3.75 9.21 11.64
C VAL A 247 -2.38 8.52 11.59
N LEU A 248 -1.82 8.29 10.40
CA LEU A 248 -0.46 7.77 10.25
C LEU A 248 0.58 8.72 10.83
N GLU A 249 0.45 10.02 10.62
CA GLU A 249 1.31 11.02 11.25
C GLU A 249 1.30 10.89 12.77
N ALA A 250 0.11 10.83 13.37
CA ALA A 250 -0.05 10.67 14.81
C ALA A 250 0.55 9.34 15.32
N ILE A 251 0.34 8.25 14.59
CA ILE A 251 0.88 6.93 14.91
C ILE A 251 2.41 6.93 14.87
N VAL A 252 3.01 7.59 13.88
CA VAL A 252 4.46 7.70 13.78
C VAL A 252 5.02 8.46 14.95
N LYS A 253 4.42 9.62 15.28
CA LYS A 253 4.85 10.41 16.46
C LYS A 253 4.71 9.60 17.74
N ALA A 254 3.61 8.88 17.91
CA ALA A 254 3.38 8.00 19.06
C ALA A 254 4.42 6.87 19.12
N ALA A 255 4.72 6.22 18.00
CA ALA A 255 5.73 5.17 17.92
C ALA A 255 7.14 5.69 18.23
N GLN A 256 7.49 6.89 17.75
CA GLN A 256 8.75 7.56 18.06
C GLN A 256 8.85 7.93 19.54
N TRP A 257 7.76 8.45 20.13
CA TRP A 257 7.68 8.81 21.54
C TRP A 257 7.81 7.58 22.44
N ASP A 258 7.08 6.50 22.15
CA ASP A 258 7.19 5.23 22.87
C ASP A 258 8.60 4.63 22.73
N ALA A 259 9.24 4.73 21.56
CA ALA A 259 10.62 4.28 21.35
C ALA A 259 11.65 5.12 22.12
N ALA A 260 11.38 6.42 22.32
CA ALA A 260 12.23 7.31 23.11
C ALA A 260 12.06 7.08 24.63
N ASN A 261 10.82 6.89 25.10
CA ASN A 261 10.51 6.72 26.52
C ASN A 261 10.58 5.27 27.01
N GLY A 262 10.56 4.29 26.11
CA GLY A 262 10.78 2.88 26.41
C GLY A 262 12.24 2.54 26.71
N LYS A 263 13.18 3.47 26.46
CA LYS A 263 14.55 3.36 26.97
C LYS A 263 14.52 3.80 28.44
N PRO A 264 14.97 2.97 29.40
CA PRO A 264 15.08 3.41 30.78
C PRO A 264 15.95 4.67 30.79
N MET A 265 15.40 5.79 31.28
CA MET A 265 16.22 6.99 31.51
C MET A 265 17.45 6.54 32.27
N GLN A 266 18.64 6.79 31.72
CA GLN A 266 19.89 6.49 32.43
C GLN A 266 19.74 7.08 33.83
N LYS A 267 19.76 6.20 34.83
CA LYS A 267 19.69 6.62 36.22
C LYS A 267 20.81 7.65 36.40
N VAL A 268 20.50 8.74 37.10
CA VAL A 268 21.44 9.84 37.40
C VAL A 268 22.75 9.34 38.04
N SER A 269 22.80 8.07 38.47
CA SER A 269 23.99 7.34 38.91
C SER A 269 25.08 7.12 37.85
N ASP A 270 24.76 7.16 36.54
CA ASP A 270 25.75 6.92 35.47
C ASP A 270 26.30 8.21 34.84
N ALA A 271 25.89 9.38 35.33
CA ALA A 271 26.49 10.65 34.95
C ALA A 271 27.89 10.74 35.56
N LYS A 272 28.93 10.96 34.72
CA LYS A 272 30.31 11.17 35.21
C LYS A 272 30.30 12.25 36.29
N PRO A 273 30.85 12.00 37.49
CA PRO A 273 30.78 12.95 38.58
C PRO A 273 31.44 14.25 38.15
N THR A 274 30.68 15.34 38.21
CA THR A 274 31.19 16.69 38.06
C THR A 274 32.32 16.89 39.07
N VAL A 275 33.52 17.17 38.59
CA VAL A 275 34.70 17.42 39.42
C VAL A 275 34.41 18.70 40.23
N LYS A 276 34.00 18.54 41.48
CA LYS A 276 33.93 19.66 42.43
C LYS A 276 35.37 20.09 42.73
N PRO A 277 35.70 21.39 42.71
CA PRO A 277 37.03 21.85 43.10
C PRO A 277 37.29 21.45 44.56
N SER A 278 38.40 20.74 44.77
CA SER A 278 38.79 20.17 46.05
C SER A 278 38.96 21.26 47.12
N ALA A 279 38.18 21.18 48.20
CA ALA A 279 38.46 21.95 49.41
C ALA A 279 39.62 21.30 50.19
N PRO A 280 40.57 22.07 50.77
CA PRO A 280 41.75 21.49 51.42
C PRO A 280 41.33 20.72 52.68
N GLN A 281 41.78 19.47 52.82
CA GLN A 281 41.56 18.70 54.04
C GLN A 281 42.39 19.25 55.22
N PRO A 282 41.84 19.25 56.46
CA PRO A 282 42.58 19.68 57.65
C PRO A 282 43.67 18.66 58.03
N LYS A 283 44.84 19.17 58.44
CA LYS A 283 46.07 18.40 58.73
C LYS A 283 45.89 17.36 59.86
N ARG A 284 46.50 16.18 59.65
CA ARG A 284 46.52 15.01 60.54
C ARG A 284 47.51 15.11 61.71
N GLU A 285 47.73 16.28 62.31
CA GLU A 285 48.86 16.43 63.25
C GLU A 285 48.58 15.86 64.66
N ASN A 286 47.31 15.63 65.03
CA ASN A 286 46.96 15.33 66.43
C ASN A 286 46.60 13.86 66.74
N LYS A 287 46.63 12.94 65.77
CA LYS A 287 46.26 11.53 66.05
C LYS A 287 47.32 10.77 66.86
N SER A 288 48.60 11.00 66.57
CA SER A 288 49.70 10.31 67.24
C SER A 288 49.88 10.75 68.70
N ALA A 289 49.62 12.02 69.01
CA ALA A 289 49.64 12.53 70.38
C ALA A 289 48.47 11.94 71.21
N LEU A 290 47.30 11.74 70.59
CA LEU A 290 46.11 11.18 71.23
C LEU A 290 46.29 9.70 71.56
N GLU A 291 46.93 8.96 70.66
CA GLU A 291 47.28 7.56 70.92
C GLU A 291 48.29 7.46 72.05
N ARG A 292 49.37 8.26 72.04
CA ARG A 292 50.37 8.24 73.12
C ARG A 292 49.78 8.58 74.48
N LEU A 293 48.88 9.57 74.56
CA LEU A 293 48.17 9.89 75.79
C LEU A 293 47.31 8.73 76.29
N LYS A 294 46.60 8.03 75.37
CA LYS A 294 45.79 6.86 75.72
C LYS A 294 46.63 5.68 76.21
N THR A 295 47.83 5.49 75.67
CA THR A 295 48.69 4.37 76.05
C THR A 295 49.48 4.62 77.33
N THR A 296 49.99 5.84 77.55
CA THR A 296 50.90 6.12 78.68
C THR A 296 50.24 6.88 79.83
N GLY A 297 49.10 7.54 79.60
CA GLY A 297 48.32 8.24 80.62
C GLY A 297 49.03 9.43 81.31
N ARG A 298 50.20 9.86 80.82
CA ARG A 298 50.97 10.95 81.45
C ARG A 298 50.45 12.32 81.00
N ALA A 299 50.26 13.22 81.97
CA ALA A 299 49.75 14.57 81.74
C ALA A 299 50.63 15.43 80.82
N GLU A 300 51.92 15.11 80.68
CA GLU A 300 52.86 15.81 79.80
C GLU A 300 52.47 15.73 78.31
N HIS A 301 51.70 14.70 77.89
CA HIS A 301 51.26 14.55 76.50
C HIS A 301 49.99 15.35 76.15
N LEU A 302 49.32 15.96 77.13
CA LEU A 302 48.19 16.88 76.89
C LEU A 302 48.65 18.24 76.38
N ILE A 303 49.91 18.63 76.62
CA ILE A 303 50.46 19.93 76.21
C ILE A 303 50.49 20.06 74.69
N ASN A 304 50.61 18.96 73.95
CA ASN A 304 50.60 18.96 72.49
C ASN A 304 49.21 19.22 71.87
N PHE A 305 48.17 19.40 72.69
CA PHE A 305 46.79 19.67 72.27
C PHE A 305 46.28 21.07 72.67
N LEU A 306 47.08 21.84 73.40
CA LEU A 306 46.81 23.23 73.78
C LEU A 306 47.55 24.18 72.84
#